data_AF-A0A3D4EE78-F1
#
_entry.id   AF-A0A3D4EE78-F1
#
_cell.length_a   1.000
_cell.length_b   1.000
_cell.length_c   1.000
_cell.angle_alpha   90.00
_cell.angle_beta   90.00
_cell.angle_gamma   90.00
#
_symmetry.space_group_name_H-M   'P 1'
#
loop_
_entity.id
_entity.type
_entity.pdbx_description
1 polymer ?
#
loop_
_entity_poly.entity_id
_entity_poly.type
_entity_poly.pdbx_seq_one_letter_code
_entity_poly.pdbx_strand_id
1 'polypeptide(L)' 'MNEPPGARLRVPLSGLTIAENFRDQSGQDVLLFIDNIFRFTQAGSEVSALLGRMPSAVGYQPTLA' A
#
# COMPACT_ATOMS: atom_id res chain seq x y z
N MET A 1 -12.88 -6.10 5.55
CA MET A 1 -12.18 -5.27 4.53
C MET A 1 -13.25 -4.87 3.53
N ASN A 2 -13.99 -3.79 3.82
CA ASN A 2 -15.20 -3.45 3.08
C ASN A 2 -14.95 -2.35 2.03
N GLU A 3 -13.77 -1.73 2.10
CA GLU A 3 -13.33 -0.69 1.18
C GLU A 3 -12.83 -1.26 -0.15
N PRO A 4 -13.04 -0.55 -1.27
CA PRO A 4 -12.56 -0.99 -2.57
C PRO A 4 -11.03 -1.10 -2.61
N PRO A 5 -10.47 -1.93 -3.50
CA PRO A 5 -9.03 -2.17 -3.56
C PRO A 5 -8.22 -0.90 -3.83
N GLY A 6 -8.76 0.08 -4.55
CA GLY A 6 -8.10 1.38 -4.74
C GLY A 6 -7.85 2.12 -3.41
N ALA A 7 -8.84 2.14 -2.52
CA ALA A 7 -8.69 2.76 -1.20
C ALA A 7 -7.69 1.98 -0.33
N ARG A 8 -7.78 0.64 -0.32
CA ARG A 8 -6.86 -0.24 0.41
C ARG A 8 -5.40 -0.15 -0.08
N LEU A 9 -5.21 0.07 -1.38
CA LEU A 9 -3.88 0.26 -1.98
C LEU A 9 -3.26 1.62 -1.61
N ARG A 10 -4.06 2.64 -1.29
CA ARG A 10 -3.57 4.00 -1.02
C ARG A 10 -3.49 4.34 0.46
N VAL A 11 -4.30 3.74 1.32
CA VAL A 11 -4.33 4.08 2.76
C VAL A 11 -2.97 3.98 3.47
N PRO A 12 -2.05 3.03 3.15
CA PRO A 12 -0.74 3.00 3.80
C PRO A 12 0.11 4.22 3.44
N LEU A 13 -0.06 4.78 2.24
CA LEU A 13 0.67 5.98 1.80
C LEU A 13 0.18 7.22 2.56
N SER A 14 -1.12 7.32 2.83
CA SER A 14 -1.66 8.40 3.67
C SER A 14 -1.08 8.33 5.09
N GLY A 15 -1.00 7.13 5.68
CA GLY A 15 -0.34 6.92 6.97
C GLY A 15 1.15 7.24 6.94
N LEU A 16 1.84 6.85 5.85
CA LEU A 16 3.25 7.16 5.65
C LEU A 16 3.49 8.67 5.56
N THR A 17 2.66 9.42 4.82
CA THR A 17 2.79 10.88 4.71
C THR A 17 2.65 11.58 6.06
N ILE A 18 1.77 11.09 6.94
CA ILE A 18 1.65 11.61 8.32
C ILE A 18 2.92 11.29 9.12
N ALA A 19 3.44 10.07 9.01
CA ALA A 19 4.69 9.68 9.66
C ALA A 19 5.89 10.52 9.16
N GLU A 20 5.96 10.77 7.85
CA GLU A 20 6.98 11.63 7.23
C GLU A 20 6.89 13.06 7.72
N ASN A 21 5.69 13.60 7.94
CA ASN A 21 5.52 14.93 8.51
C ASN A 21 6.14 15.03 9.92
N PHE A 22 5.87 14.05 10.80
CA PHE A 22 6.46 14.03 12.14
C PHE A 22 7.98 13.83 12.11
N ARG A 23 8.48 12.99 11.20
CA ARG A 23 9.92 12.79 11.01
C ARG A 23 10.62 14.05 10.50
N ASP A 24 10.12 14.64 9.42
CA ASP A 24 10.85 15.68 8.65
C ASP A 24 10.60 17.09 9.17
N GLN A 25 9.35 17.42 9.53
CA GLN A 25 8.99 18.77 9.98
C GLN A 25 9.13 18.93 11.49
N SER A 26 8.81 17.88 12.25
CA SER A 26 8.89 17.91 13.72
C SER A 26 10.19 17.31 14.27
N GLY A 27 11.01 16.65 13.43
CA GLY A 27 12.30 16.07 13.83
C GLY A 27 12.19 14.94 14.85
N GLN A 28 11.06 14.22 14.87
CA GLN A 28 10.78 13.18 15.87
C GLN A 28 11.18 11.79 15.37
N ASP A 29 11.56 10.91 16.30
CA ASP A 29 11.65 9.48 16.03
C ASP A 29 10.23 8.89 15.95
N VAL A 30 9.88 8.33 14.79
CA VAL A 30 8.52 7.86 14.51
C VAL A 30 8.49 6.33 14.40
N LEU A 31 7.62 5.71 15.20
CA LEU A 31 7.27 4.30 15.05
C LEU A 31 5.96 4.17 14.26
N LEU A 32 6.03 3.64 13.05
CA LEU A 32 4.87 3.42 12.18
C LEU A 32 4.41 1.96 12.24
N PHE A 33 3.17 1.72 12.66
CA PHE A 33 2.55 0.40 12.65
C PHE A 33 1.66 0.23 11.41
N ILE A 34 1.95 -0.78 10.60
CA ILE A 34 1.15 -1.15 9.43
C ILE A 34 0.51 -2.52 9.68
N ASP A 35 -0.81 -2.53 9.86
CA ASP A 35 -1.59 -3.76 9.98
C ASP A 35 -2.62 -3.86 8.84
N ASN A 36 -2.52 -4.75 7.87
CA ASN A 36 -1.46 -5.74 7.61
C ASN A 36 -0.83 -5.39 6.27
N ILE A 37 0.52 -5.36 6.20
CA ILE A 37 1.24 -5.00 4.97
C ILE A 37 0.89 -5.89 3.77
N PHE A 38 0.52 -7.16 4.00
CA PHE A 38 0.07 -8.05 2.92
C PHE A 38 -1.19 -7.54 2.23
N ARG A 39 -2.07 -6.82 2.95
CA ARG A 39 -3.31 -6.26 2.39
C ARG A 39 -3.05 -5.17 1.36
N PHE A 40 -1.92 -4.46 1.47
CA PHE A 40 -1.47 -3.50 0.46
C PHE A 40 -1.10 -4.23 -0.84
N THR A 41 -0.30 -5.30 -0.73
CA THR A 41 0.09 -6.12 -1.88
C THR A 41 -1.12 -6.78 -2.55
N GLN A 42 -2.02 -7.36 -1.76
CA GLN A 42 -3.25 -7.98 -2.27
C GLN A 42 -4.11 -6.97 -3.04
N ALA A 43 -4.34 -5.79 -2.48
CA ALA A 43 -5.08 -4.73 -3.16
C ALA A 43 -4.37 -4.26 -4.44
N GLY A 44 -3.03 -4.25 -4.46
CA GLY A 44 -2.24 -3.98 -5.66
C GLY A 44 -2.48 -5.00 -6.78
N SER A 45 -2.63 -6.27 -6.43
CA SER A 45 -2.89 -7.33 -7.39
C SER A 45 -4.30 -7.23 -7.96
N GLU A 46 -5.31 -6.91 -7.12
CA GLU A 46 -6.68 -6.63 -7.55
C GLU A 46 -6.74 -5.43 -8.52
N VAL A 47 -6.09 -4.32 -8.18
CA VAL A 47 -6.03 -3.13 -9.06
C VAL A 47 -5.29 -3.44 -10.36
N SER A 48 -4.19 -4.19 -10.30
CA SER A 48 -3.43 -4.57 -11.50
C SER A 48 -4.25 -5.42 -12.46
N ALA A 49 -5.07 -6.35 -11.94
CA ALA A 49 -5.98 -7.16 -12.75
C ALA A 49 -7.06 -6.29 -13.41
N LEU A 50 -7.65 -5.33 -12.69
CA LEU A 50 -8.63 -4.38 -13.24
C LEU A 50 -8.03 -3.49 -14.35
N LEU A 51 -6.73 -3.21 -14.29
CA LEU A 51 -6.00 -2.47 -15.32
C LEU A 51 -5.58 -3.34 -16.53
N GLY A 52 -5.96 -4.62 -16.56
CA GLY A 52 -5.66 -5.53 -17.67
C GLY A 52 -4.17 -5.89 -17.79
N ARG A 53 -3.39 -5.74 -16.72
CA ARG A 53 -1.97 -6.11 -16.72
C ARG A 53 -1.81 -7.61 -16.57
N MET A 54 -0.88 -8.20 -17.32
CA MET A 54 -0.55 -9.61 -17.15
C MET A 54 -0.01 -9.86 -15.72
N PRO A 55 -0.52 -10.88 -15.00
CA PRO A 55 -0.02 -11.22 -13.68
C PRO A 55 1.40 -11.77 -13.75
N SER A 56 2.16 -11.55 -12.69
CA SER A 56 3.49 -12.12 -12.47
C SER A 56 3.38 -13.45 -11.71
N ALA A 57 4.49 -13.89 -11.10
CA ALA A 57 4.55 -15.08 -10.26
C ALA A 57 3.42 -15.10 -9.23
N VAL A 58 2.78 -16.26 -9.08
CA VAL A 58 1.73 -16.52 -8.07
C VAL A 58 0.51 -15.57 -8.16
N GLY A 59 0.34 -14.85 -9.28
CA GLY A 59 -0.80 -13.96 -9.50
C GLY A 59 -0.59 -12.53 -8.98
N TYR A 60 0.61 -12.17 -8.54
CA TYR A 60 0.92 -10.81 -8.09
C TYR A 60 0.98 -9.80 -9.24
N GLN A 61 0.84 -8.51 -8.92
CA GLN A 61 1.08 -7.46 -9.90
C GLN A 61 2.53 -7.50 -10.45
N PRO A 62 2.76 -7.18 -11.73
CA PRO A 62 4.10 -7.17 -12.33
C PRO A 62 5.03 -6.11 -11.73
N THR A 63 4.49 -5.14 -11.01
CA THR A 63 5.24 -4.06 -10.36
C THR A 63 5.48 -4.33 -8.86
N LEU A 64 5.44 -5.58 -8.41
CA LEU A 64 5.72 -5.96 -7.02
C LEU A 64 7.22 -6.17 -6.73
N ALA A 65 8.08 -6.00 -7.73
CA ALA A 65 9.54 -6.19 -7.61
C ALA A 65 10.23 -5.05 -6.85
#